data_AF-A0A2D6MF72-F1
#
_entry.id   AF-A0A2D6MF72-F1
#
_cell.length_a   1.000
_cell.length_b   1.000
_cell.length_c   1.000
_cell.angle_alpha   90.00
_cell.angle_beta   90.00
_cell.angle_gamma   90.00
#
_symmetry.space_group_name_H-M   'P 1'
#
loop_
_entity.id
_entity.type
_entity.pdbx_description
1 polymer ?
#
loop_
_entity_poly.entity_id
_entity_poly.type
_entity_poly.pdbx_seq_one_letter_code
_entity_poly.pdbx_strand_id
1 'polypeptide(L)'
;MFSATGNKGFSITFENGNTVSVQWGPGNYCDSQGAAYDAPVKAIEDNQSWTSGTAEVAAWDKDGKWHNCGHDQVKGWLSPAEVVEFLNFAANNELDIRPVWSTDEDEDEDEDEDKDSNSGDASNYAAPI
;
A
#
# COMPACT_ATOMS: atom_id res chain seq x y z
N MET A 1 11.58 2.67 -12.77
CA MET A 1 11.57 4.07 -13.26
C MET A 1 11.66 5.01 -12.06
N PHE A 2 12.46 6.07 -12.11
CA PHE A 2 12.51 7.11 -11.07
C PHE A 2 11.76 8.37 -11.50
N SER A 3 11.06 9.03 -10.59
CA SER A 3 10.48 10.36 -10.78
C SER A 3 10.79 11.24 -9.56
N ALA A 4 11.19 12.50 -9.76
CA ALA A 4 11.44 13.42 -8.66
C ALA A 4 10.16 14.16 -8.26
N THR A 5 10.00 14.48 -6.97
CA THR A 5 8.80 15.15 -6.46
C THR A 5 9.16 16.46 -5.75
N GLY A 6 9.08 17.59 -6.47
CA GLY A 6 9.17 18.93 -5.89
C GLY A 6 10.44 19.20 -5.05
N ASN A 7 11.56 18.56 -5.41
CA ASN A 7 12.82 18.56 -4.67
C ASN A 7 12.73 18.09 -3.20
N LYS A 8 11.69 17.32 -2.87
CA LYS A 8 11.43 16.83 -1.52
C LYS A 8 11.14 15.33 -1.46
N GLY A 9 11.60 14.58 -2.45
CA GLY A 9 11.30 13.17 -2.56
C GLY A 9 11.43 12.64 -3.98
N PHE A 10 11.10 11.36 -4.11
CA PHE A 10 11.00 10.68 -5.39
C PHE A 10 9.96 9.56 -5.31
N SER A 11 9.52 9.10 -6.48
CA SER A 11 8.92 7.78 -6.61
C SER A 11 9.79 6.86 -7.45
N ILE A 12 9.70 5.56 -7.17
CA ILE A 12 10.36 4.49 -7.91
C ILE A 12 9.35 3.40 -8.26
N THR A 13 9.30 3.02 -9.53
CA THR A 13 8.53 1.84 -10.00
C THR A 13 9.49 0.68 -10.28
N PHE A 14 9.23 -0.47 -9.68
CA PHE A 14 10.01 -1.71 -9.82
C PHE A 14 9.49 -2.58 -10.98
N GLU A 15 10.25 -3.64 -11.33
CA GLU A 15 9.91 -4.54 -12.44
C GLU A 15 8.63 -5.36 -12.17
N ASN A 16 8.32 -5.63 -10.90
CA ASN A 16 7.06 -6.29 -10.50
C ASN A 16 5.82 -5.38 -10.63
N GLY A 17 6.00 -4.13 -11.06
CA GLY A 17 4.92 -3.16 -11.25
C GLY A 17 4.57 -2.32 -10.03
N ASN A 18 5.13 -2.64 -8.85
CA ASN A 18 4.91 -1.83 -7.65
C ASN A 18 5.62 -0.49 -7.77
N THR A 19 4.95 0.56 -7.31
CA THR A 19 5.53 1.91 -7.20
C THR A 19 5.57 2.32 -5.74
N VAL A 20 6.72 2.85 -5.30
CA VAL A 20 6.91 3.43 -3.97
C VAL A 20 7.17 4.93 -4.11
N SER A 21 6.49 5.74 -3.31
CA SER A 21 6.78 7.15 -3.09
C SER A 21 7.57 7.30 -1.78
N VAL A 22 8.64 8.09 -1.79
CA VAL A 22 9.47 8.43 -0.62
C VAL A 22 9.59 9.94 -0.53
N GLN A 23 9.10 10.55 0.55
CA GLN A 23 8.91 12.01 0.63
C GLN A 23 9.39 12.58 1.97
N TRP A 24 10.06 13.73 1.94
CA TRP A 24 10.71 14.36 3.10
C TRP A 24 10.68 15.90 3.08
N GLY A 25 9.55 16.50 2.70
CA GLY A 25 9.41 17.96 2.75
C GLY A 25 8.15 18.44 3.46
N PRO A 26 7.83 19.73 3.31
CA PRO A 26 6.71 20.37 3.98
C PRO A 26 5.40 19.60 3.80
N GLY A 27 4.70 19.35 4.91
CA GLY A 27 3.44 18.60 4.95
C GLY A 27 3.56 17.08 4.85
N ASN A 28 4.74 16.51 4.61
CA ASN A 28 4.98 15.06 4.70
C ASN A 28 5.27 14.65 6.15
N TYR A 29 4.96 13.41 6.55
CA TYR A 29 5.27 12.92 7.90
C TYR A 29 6.76 12.66 8.07
N CYS A 30 7.53 13.71 8.36
CA CYS A 30 8.99 13.70 8.47
C CYS A 30 9.51 14.89 9.31
N ASP A 31 10.80 14.90 9.67
CA ASP A 31 11.38 15.96 10.51
C ASP A 31 11.22 17.36 9.91
N SER A 32 11.13 17.44 8.57
CA SER A 32 10.93 18.69 7.83
C SER A 32 9.46 19.05 7.58
N GLN A 33 8.50 18.35 8.22
CA GLN A 33 7.06 18.53 8.02
C GLN A 33 6.62 19.99 8.20
N GLY A 34 7.15 20.67 9.22
CA GLY A 34 6.78 22.04 9.59
C GLY A 34 7.54 23.15 8.87
N ALA A 35 8.40 22.81 7.90
CA ALA A 35 9.12 23.83 7.12
C ALA A 35 8.17 24.61 6.19
N ALA A 36 8.63 25.77 5.71
CA ALA A 36 7.89 26.54 4.71
C ALA A 36 7.75 25.74 3.41
N TYR A 37 6.58 25.81 2.76
CA TYR A 37 6.28 25.01 1.55
C TYR A 37 7.26 25.21 0.39
N ASP A 38 7.87 26.40 0.28
CA ASP A 38 8.85 26.74 -0.76
C ASP A 38 10.30 26.47 -0.34
N ALA A 39 10.54 26.00 0.89
CA ALA A 39 11.89 25.75 1.40
C ALA A 39 12.71 24.74 0.56
N PRO A 40 12.13 23.63 0.04
CA PRO A 40 12.88 22.75 -0.86
C PRO A 40 13.33 23.42 -2.16
N VAL A 41 12.52 24.35 -2.69
CA VAL A 41 12.85 25.08 -3.93
C VAL A 41 13.91 26.15 -3.64
N LYS A 42 13.76 26.90 -2.55
CA LYS A 42 14.74 27.90 -2.10
C LYS A 42 16.12 27.29 -1.85
N ALA A 43 16.18 26.07 -1.30
CA ALA A 43 17.45 25.37 -1.15
C ALA A 43 18.19 25.25 -2.50
N ILE A 44 17.49 25.01 -3.61
CA ILE A 44 18.12 24.99 -4.95
C ILE A 44 18.64 26.38 -5.33
N GLU A 45 17.82 27.41 -5.14
CA GLU A 45 18.18 28.80 -5.46
C GLU A 45 19.43 29.28 -4.69
N ASP A 46 19.56 28.82 -3.45
CA ASP A 46 20.69 29.10 -2.56
C ASP A 46 21.88 28.14 -2.77
N ASN A 47 21.81 27.25 -3.76
CA ASN A 47 22.82 26.22 -4.05
C ASN A 47 23.12 25.32 -2.83
N GLN A 48 22.06 24.93 -2.13
CA GLN A 48 22.04 24.05 -0.96
C GLN A 48 21.26 22.76 -1.25
N SER A 49 21.56 21.70 -0.51
CA SER A 49 20.77 20.46 -0.56
C SER A 49 19.60 20.52 0.43
N TRP A 50 18.41 20.11 -0.02
CA TRP A 50 17.27 19.88 0.85
C TRP A 50 17.37 18.49 1.51
N THR A 51 17.32 18.43 2.83
CA THR A 51 17.52 17.18 3.59
C THR A 51 16.58 17.09 4.80
N SER A 52 16.27 15.86 5.22
CA SER A 52 15.51 15.53 6.43
C SER A 52 16.13 14.27 7.07
N GLY A 53 16.01 14.11 8.39
CA GLY A 53 16.47 12.91 9.09
C GLY A 53 15.54 11.71 8.89
N THR A 54 14.25 11.98 8.68
CA THR A 54 13.20 10.98 8.42
C THR A 54 12.44 11.29 7.12
N ALA A 55 11.68 10.30 6.63
CA ALA A 55 10.79 10.41 5.47
C ALA A 55 9.46 9.67 5.70
N GLU A 56 8.46 9.95 4.88
CA GLU A 56 7.28 9.09 4.73
C GLU A 56 7.39 8.23 3.47
N VAL A 57 6.72 7.09 3.48
CA VAL A 57 6.59 6.20 2.32
C VAL A 57 5.14 5.82 2.06
N ALA A 58 4.83 5.53 0.81
CA ALA A 58 3.59 4.88 0.40
C ALA A 58 3.86 4.01 -0.83
N ALA A 59 3.07 2.95 -1.02
CA ALA A 59 3.19 2.07 -2.18
C ALA A 59 1.85 1.80 -2.83
N TRP A 60 1.87 1.57 -4.15
CA TRP A 60 0.72 1.08 -4.90
C TRP A 60 1.15 0.13 -6.02
N ASP A 61 0.28 -0.81 -6.38
CA ASP A 61 0.54 -1.77 -7.45
C ASP A 61 0.32 -1.14 -8.84
N LYS A 62 0.55 -1.95 -9.89
CA LYS A 62 0.36 -1.54 -11.29
C LYS A 62 -1.08 -1.13 -11.64
N ASP A 63 -2.05 -1.56 -10.84
CA ASP A 63 -3.48 -1.27 -11.01
C ASP A 63 -3.92 -0.08 -10.14
N GLY A 64 -2.98 0.53 -9.41
CA GLY A 64 -3.21 1.69 -8.55
C GLY A 64 -3.79 1.36 -7.18
N LYS A 65 -3.77 0.09 -6.77
CA LYS A 65 -4.23 -0.31 -5.43
C LYS A 65 -3.14 -0.04 -4.41
N TRP A 66 -3.52 0.61 -3.33
CA TRP A 66 -2.60 1.10 -2.31
C TRP A 66 -2.27 0.02 -1.28
N HIS A 67 -1.01 0.02 -0.86
CA HIS A 67 -0.56 -0.83 0.23
C HIS A 67 -1.14 -0.36 1.57
N ASN A 68 -1.71 -1.28 2.32
CA ASN A 68 -2.12 -1.10 3.70
C ASN A 68 -0.90 -1.12 4.63
N CYS A 69 -0.62 0.01 5.27
CA CYS A 69 0.44 0.16 6.27
C CYS A 69 -0.06 -0.12 7.71
N GLY A 70 -1.16 -0.87 7.85
CA GLY A 70 -1.80 -1.27 9.10
C GLY A 70 -2.96 -0.36 9.52
N HIS A 71 -2.73 0.95 9.57
CA HIS A 71 -3.76 1.94 9.98
C HIS A 71 -3.91 3.13 9.00
N ASP A 72 -3.12 3.14 7.93
CA ASP A 72 -3.12 4.15 6.88
C ASP A 72 -2.52 3.54 5.60
N GLN A 73 -2.56 4.25 4.48
CA GLN A 73 -1.87 3.92 3.23
C GLN A 73 -0.47 4.59 3.13
N VAL A 74 -0.10 5.36 4.16
CA VAL A 74 1.17 6.06 4.28
C VAL A 74 1.82 5.69 5.61
N LYS A 75 3.14 5.46 5.59
CA LYS A 75 3.93 5.26 6.81
C LYS A 75 4.95 6.39 6.96
N GLY A 76 4.77 7.21 7.99
CA GLY A 76 5.60 8.37 8.27
C GLY A 76 6.79 8.11 9.19
N TRP A 77 7.64 9.12 9.34
CA TRP A 77 8.72 9.22 10.34
C TRP A 77 9.75 8.09 10.27
N LEU A 78 9.98 7.55 9.08
CA LEU A 78 10.91 6.46 8.86
C LEU A 78 12.35 6.96 8.76
N SER A 79 13.25 6.27 9.42
CA SER A 79 14.70 6.42 9.21
C SER A 79 15.11 5.94 7.80
N PRO A 80 16.31 6.31 7.31
CA PRO A 80 16.80 5.81 6.02
C PRO A 80 16.87 4.29 5.92
N ALA A 81 17.14 3.58 7.03
CA ALA A 81 17.18 2.12 7.05
C ALA A 81 15.77 1.52 6.82
N GLU A 82 14.76 2.05 7.51
CA GLU A 82 13.37 1.60 7.35
C GLU A 82 12.81 1.93 5.95
N VAL A 83 13.23 3.05 5.35
CA VAL A 83 12.91 3.36 3.94
C VAL A 83 13.50 2.30 3.01
N VAL A 84 14.76 1.90 3.21
CA VAL A 84 15.40 0.85 2.42
C VAL A 84 14.70 -0.49 2.60
N GLU A 85 14.30 -0.84 3.82
CA GLU A 85 13.51 -2.04 4.10
C GLU A 85 12.17 -2.03 3.35
N PHE A 86 11.45 -0.91 3.37
CA PHE A 86 10.18 -0.77 2.66
C PHE A 86 10.36 -0.85 1.13
N LEU A 87 11.39 -0.21 0.58
CA LEU A 87 11.74 -0.30 -0.83
C LEU A 87 12.05 -1.75 -1.24
N ASN A 88 12.86 -2.45 -0.44
CA ASN A 88 13.19 -3.86 -0.68
C ASN A 88 11.96 -4.77 -0.57
N PHE A 89 11.06 -4.51 0.38
CA PHE A 89 9.79 -5.22 0.49
C PHE A 89 8.97 -5.04 -0.80
N ALA A 90 8.69 -3.81 -1.20
CA ALA A 90 7.86 -3.52 -2.37
C ALA A 90 8.46 -4.04 -3.68
N ALA A 91 9.79 -4.09 -3.79
CA ALA A 91 10.49 -4.63 -4.96
C ALA A 91 10.35 -6.16 -5.11
N ASN A 92 10.11 -6.88 -4.01
CA ASN A 92 10.23 -8.35 -3.97
C ASN A 92 8.96 -9.08 -3.51
N ASN A 93 7.89 -8.36 -3.13
CA ASN A 93 6.67 -8.96 -2.59
C ASN A 93 5.43 -8.34 -3.23
N GLU A 94 4.30 -9.03 -3.08
CA GLU A 94 2.98 -8.45 -3.32
C GLU A 94 2.64 -7.45 -2.20
N LEU A 95 1.88 -6.41 -2.55
CA LEU A 95 1.42 -5.43 -1.56
C LEU A 95 0.20 -6.00 -0.84
N ASP A 96 0.12 -5.80 0.48
CA ASP A 96 -1.16 -5.96 1.20
C ASP A 96 -2.13 -4.87 0.72
N ILE A 97 -3.16 -5.25 -0.03
CA ILE A 97 -4.17 -4.36 -0.59
C ILE A 97 -5.51 -4.44 0.15
N ARG A 98 -5.56 -5.15 1.28
CA ARG A 98 -6.76 -5.25 2.10
C ARG A 98 -7.13 -3.85 2.62
N PRO A 99 -8.42 -3.55 2.80
CA PRO A 99 -8.82 -2.27 3.38
C PRO A 99 -8.17 -2.07 4.75
N VAL A 100 -7.80 -0.82 5.07
CA VAL A 100 -7.14 -0.44 6.33
C VAL A 100 -7.91 -0.87 7.59
N TRP A 101 -9.22 -1.06 7.48
CA TRP A 101 -10.11 -1.47 8.57
C TRP A 101 -10.36 -2.98 8.65
N SER A 102 -9.87 -3.77 7.69
CA SER A 102 -10.03 -5.23 7.71
C SER A 102 -9.03 -5.84 8.68
N THR A 103 -9.52 -6.74 9.53
CA THR A 103 -8.70 -7.51 10.46
C THR A 103 -8.44 -8.89 9.88
N ASP A 104 -7.34 -9.54 10.28
CA ASP A 104 -7.02 -10.92 9.85
C ASP A 104 -8.11 -11.95 10.24
N GLU A 105 -9.10 -11.57 11.07
CA GLU A 105 -10.25 -12.40 11.45
C GLU A 105 -11.38 -12.42 10.40
N ASP A 106 -11.34 -11.55 9.38
CA ASP A 106 -12.41 -11.46 8.36
C ASP A 106 -12.26 -12.51 7.23
N GLU A 107 -11.22 -13.35 7.25
CA GLU A 107 -10.88 -14.31 6.18
C GLU A 107 -11.51 -15.71 6.35
N ASP A 108 -12.24 -15.97 7.44
CA ASP A 108 -12.74 -17.32 7.80
C ASP A 108 -14.23 -17.61 7.47
N GLU A 109 -14.99 -16.70 6.83
CA GLU A 109 -16.46 -16.86 6.71
C GLU A 109 -17.02 -17.38 5.36
N ASP A 110 -16.23 -17.64 4.33
CA ASP A 110 -16.78 -17.95 2.97
C ASP A 110 -16.42 -19.35 2.40
N GLU A 111 -16.18 -20.37 3.22
CA GLU A 111 -16.07 -21.78 2.75
C GLU A 111 -17.13 -22.69 3.41
N ASP A 112 -18.41 -22.60 3.04
CA ASP A 112 -19.35 -23.70 3.30
C ASP A 112 -20.71 -23.60 2.56
N GLU A 113 -20.75 -23.42 1.23
CA GLU A 113 -21.96 -23.81 0.45
C GLU A 113 -21.61 -24.45 -0.89
N ASP A 114 -21.08 -25.67 -0.86
CA ASP A 114 -21.19 -26.61 -1.98
C ASP A 114 -21.38 -28.06 -1.48
N LYS A 115 -22.64 -28.48 -1.34
CA LYS A 115 -23.03 -29.90 -1.40
C LYS A 115 -24.13 -30.08 -2.43
N ASP A 116 -23.69 -30.19 -3.68
CA ASP A 116 -24.53 -30.64 -4.78
C ASP A 116 -24.53 -32.18 -4.92
N SER A 117 -25.61 -32.69 -5.52
CA SER A 117 -25.80 -33.98 -6.21
C SER A 117 -26.45 -35.20 -5.51
N ASN A 118 -27.78 -35.30 -5.67
CA ASN A 118 -28.53 -36.23 -6.57
C ASN A 118 -28.33 -37.77 -6.49
N SER A 119 -29.42 -38.55 -6.28
CA SER A 119 -30.02 -39.50 -7.27
C SER A 119 -30.85 -40.69 -6.69
N GLY A 120 -32.08 -40.88 -7.23
CA GLY A 120 -32.88 -42.13 -7.47
C GLY A 120 -33.27 -43.09 -6.31
N ASP A 121 -34.40 -43.83 -6.26
CA ASP A 121 -35.47 -44.17 -7.22
C ASP A 121 -36.67 -44.91 -6.52
N ALA A 122 -37.87 -44.74 -7.10
CA ALA A 122 -39.14 -45.50 -7.14
C ALA A 122 -39.73 -46.32 -5.95
N SER A 123 -41.01 -46.06 -5.60
CA SER A 123 -42.20 -46.74 -6.18
C SER A 123 -43.51 -46.64 -5.35
N ASN A 124 -44.59 -46.23 -6.05
CA ASN A 124 -46.02 -46.63 -6.00
C ASN A 124 -46.74 -46.98 -4.68
N TYR A 125 -47.91 -46.36 -4.45
CA TYR A 125 -49.24 -46.99 -4.69
C TYR A 125 -50.35 -45.92 -4.73
N ALA A 126 -51.20 -46.00 -5.75
CA ALA A 126 -52.43 -45.23 -5.91
C ALA A 126 -53.62 -45.98 -5.29
N ALA A 127 -54.62 -45.25 -4.79
CA ALA A 127 -56.04 -45.52 -5.04
C ALA A 127 -56.92 -44.31 -4.63
N PRO A 128 -57.96 -43.95 -5.41
CA PRO A 128 -58.86 -42.83 -5.15
C PRO A 128 -60.23 -43.26 -4.59
N ILE A 129 -60.81 -42.49 -3.66
CA ILE A 129 -62.23 -42.04 -3.63
C ILE A 129 -62.39 -40.90 -2.63
#